data_AF-A0A7X7NYE1-F1
#
_entry.id   AF-A0A7X7NYE1-F1
#
_cell.length_a   1.000
_cell.length_b   1.000
_cell.length_c   1.000
_cell.angle_alpha   90.00
_cell.angle_beta   90.00
_cell.angle_gamma   90.00
#
_symmetry.space_group_name_H-M   'P 1'
#
loop_
_entity.id
_entity.type
_entity.pdbx_description
1 polymer ?
#
loop_
_entity_poly.entity_id
_entity_poly.type
_entity_poly.pdbx_seq_one_letter_code
_entity_poly.pdbx_strand_id
1 'polypeptide(L)'
;QFMNSLDELLPKKLIPVIIELSGIVPRKKTGDITKSERERLVHLLKDLRLTVIGTRPISEAIITIGGVDLKQIDPKSMESKLIKGLFFAGEVLDIDGYTGGFNLQAAFSTGYVAGRNAALSK
;
A
#
# COMPACT_ATOMS: atom_id res chain seq x y z
N GLN A 1 -2.15 31.93 -19.26
CA GLN A 1 -0.74 31.75 -18.84
C GLN A 1 -0.55 30.27 -18.53
N PHE A 2 0.60 29.70 -18.83
CA PHE A 2 0.88 28.27 -18.66
C PHE A 2 0.46 27.73 -17.28
N MET A 3 0.77 28.45 -16.21
CA MET A 3 0.39 28.05 -14.85
C MET A 3 -1.12 27.84 -14.67
N ASN A 4 -1.96 28.69 -15.28
CA ASN A 4 -3.41 28.59 -15.16
C ASN A 4 -3.97 27.42 -15.98
N SER A 5 -3.29 27.00 -17.06
CA SER A 5 -3.76 25.86 -17.86
C SER A 5 -3.61 24.52 -17.14
N LEU A 6 -2.92 24.48 -15.99
CA LEU A 6 -2.79 23.28 -15.17
C LEU A 6 -3.91 23.13 -14.14
N ASP A 7 -4.75 24.16 -13.95
CA ASP A 7 -5.77 24.20 -12.91
C ASP A 7 -6.85 23.11 -13.06
N GLU A 8 -7.19 22.75 -14.30
CA GLU A 8 -8.15 21.69 -14.62
C GLU A 8 -7.51 20.30 -14.67
N LEU A 9 -6.17 20.23 -14.68
CA LEU A 9 -5.43 18.99 -14.85
C LEU A 9 -4.88 18.44 -13.53
N LEU A 10 -4.60 19.31 -12.55
CA LEU A 10 -3.84 18.94 -11.36
C LEU A 10 -4.44 19.51 -10.07
N PRO A 11 -4.29 18.81 -8.94
CA PRO A 11 -4.54 19.39 -7.62
C PRO A 11 -3.69 20.65 -7.40
N LYS A 12 -4.29 21.70 -6.81
CA LYS A 12 -3.65 23.02 -6.63
C LYS A 12 -2.26 22.97 -5.97
N LYS A 13 -2.04 22.05 -5.04
CA LYS A 13 -0.76 21.87 -4.34
C LYS A 13 0.35 21.26 -5.21
N LEU A 14 0.00 20.54 -6.26
CA LEU A 14 0.95 19.87 -7.16
C LEU A 14 1.40 20.80 -8.30
N ILE A 15 0.58 21.78 -8.68
CA ILE A 15 0.88 22.76 -9.73
C ILE A 15 2.25 23.44 -9.57
N PRO A 16 2.62 24.03 -8.42
CA PRO A 16 3.93 24.67 -8.26
C PRO A 16 5.10 23.70 -8.47
N VAL A 17 4.96 22.45 -7.99
CA VAL A 17 5.97 21.39 -8.15
C VAL A 17 6.14 21.03 -9.63
N ILE A 18 5.05 20.85 -10.37
CA ILE A 18 5.12 20.52 -11.79
C ILE A 18 5.67 21.68 -12.62
N ILE A 19 5.33 22.93 -12.29
CA ILE A 19 5.89 24.11 -12.97
C ILE A 19 7.41 24.11 -12.80
N GLU A 20 7.90 23.95 -11.57
CA GLU A 20 9.33 23.88 -11.25
C GLU A 20 10.02 22.75 -12.03
N LEU A 21 9.52 21.53 -11.92
CA LEU A 21 10.09 20.35 -12.57
C LEU A 21 10.02 20.41 -14.11
N SER A 22 9.03 21.10 -14.69
CA SER A 22 8.88 21.21 -16.14
C SER A 22 9.92 22.14 -16.79
N GLY A 23 10.48 23.07 -16.01
CA GLY A 23 11.35 24.15 -16.51
C GLY A 23 10.64 25.17 -17.41
N ILE A 24 9.30 25.14 -17.51
CA ILE A 24 8.53 26.08 -18.32
C ILE A 24 8.19 27.31 -17.47
N VAL A 25 8.46 28.51 -18.01
CA VAL A 25 8.16 29.78 -17.32
C VAL A 25 6.65 29.87 -17.02
N PRO A 26 6.22 30.05 -15.75
CA PRO A 26 4.81 29.98 -15.35
C PRO A 26 3.90 30.96 -16.10
N ARG A 27 4.42 32.17 -16.36
CA ARG A 27 3.68 33.25 -17.03
C ARG A 27 3.73 33.19 -18.56
N LYS A 28 4.43 32.21 -19.14
CA LYS A 28 4.48 32.01 -20.59
C LYS A 28 3.06 31.88 -21.15
N LYS A 29 2.78 32.49 -22.31
CA LYS A 29 1.48 32.30 -22.96
C LYS A 29 1.38 30.84 -23.41
N THR A 30 0.22 30.23 -23.21
CA THR A 30 0.02 28.81 -23.49
C THR A 30 0.23 28.47 -24.97
N GLY A 31 -0.14 29.39 -25.87
CA GLY A 31 0.10 29.24 -27.31
C GLY A 31 1.57 29.29 -27.73
N ASP A 32 2.46 29.82 -26.88
CA ASP A 32 3.90 29.94 -27.17
C ASP A 32 4.70 28.73 -26.63
N ILE A 33 4.03 27.75 -26.01
CA ILE A 33 4.66 26.52 -25.54
C ILE A 33 5.08 25.70 -26.76
N THR A 34 6.37 25.43 -26.86
CA THR A 34 6.95 24.65 -27.96
C THR A 34 6.53 23.19 -27.88
N LYS A 35 6.59 22.49 -29.00
CA LYS A 35 6.35 21.04 -29.05
C LYS A 35 7.24 20.28 -28.05
N SER A 36 8.52 20.63 -27.97
CA SER A 36 9.47 19.99 -27.05
C SER A 36 9.14 20.25 -25.58
N GLU A 37 8.77 21.48 -25.20
CA GLU A 37 8.31 21.78 -23.84
C GLU A 37 7.05 20.98 -23.49
N ARG A 38 6.10 20.89 -24.43
CA ARG A 38 4.87 20.11 -24.24
C ARG A 38 5.17 18.61 -24.07
N GLU A 39 6.06 18.05 -24.88
CA GLU A 39 6.47 16.64 -24.76
C GLU A 39 7.13 16.36 -23.41
N ARG A 40 8.04 17.23 -22.96
CA ARG A 40 8.64 17.11 -21.61
C ARG A 40 7.60 17.19 -20.51
N LEU A 41 6.64 18.10 -20.60
CA LEU A 41 5.55 18.20 -19.63
C LEU A 41 4.70 16.92 -19.60
N VAL A 42 4.35 16.37 -20.76
CA VAL A 42 3.59 15.11 -20.85
C VAL A 42 4.37 13.96 -20.22
N HIS A 43 5.67 13.86 -20.49
CA HIS A 43 6.52 12.86 -19.85
C HIS A 43 6.58 13.04 -18.34
N LEU A 44 6.79 14.26 -17.85
CA LEU A 44 6.80 14.57 -16.42
C LEU A 44 5.48 14.18 -15.73
N LEU A 45 4.34 14.45 -16.36
CA LEU A 45 3.02 14.14 -15.80
C LEU A 45 2.71 12.64 -15.78
N LYS A 46 3.29 11.86 -16.69
CA LYS A 46 3.03 10.42 -16.82
C LYS A 46 4.11 9.54 -16.18
N ASP A 47 5.31 10.08 -15.97
CA ASP A 47 6.46 9.40 -15.35
C ASP A 47 7.11 10.32 -14.30
N LEU A 48 6.30 10.78 -13.32
CA LEU A 48 6.81 11.54 -12.18
C LEU A 48 7.59 10.61 -11.26
N ARG A 49 8.91 10.62 -11.37
CA ARG A 49 9.79 9.76 -10.57
C ARG A 49 9.97 10.32 -9.18
N LEU A 50 9.68 9.48 -8.19
CA LEU A 50 9.91 9.76 -6.76
C LEU A 50 10.93 8.77 -6.22
N THR A 51 11.94 9.26 -5.52
CA THR A 51 12.92 8.41 -4.84
C THR A 51 12.39 8.02 -3.47
N VAL A 52 12.10 6.73 -3.27
CA VAL A 52 11.68 6.22 -1.96
C VAL A 52 12.90 6.15 -1.04
N ILE A 53 12.87 6.92 0.05
CA ILE A 53 13.99 7.01 1.01
C ILE A 53 13.82 6.12 2.25
N GLY A 54 12.65 5.50 2.41
CA GLY A 54 12.34 4.64 3.55
C GLY A 54 10.84 4.47 3.77
N THR A 55 10.49 3.58 4.68
CA THR A 55 9.10 3.33 5.11
C THR A 55 8.78 4.11 6.39
N ARG A 56 7.49 4.15 6.75
CA ARG A 56 7.04 4.62 8.07
C ARG A 56 7.28 3.53 9.14
N PRO A 57 7.29 3.88 10.44
CA PRO A 57 7.40 2.89 11.51
C PRO A 57 6.23 1.91 11.52
N ILE A 58 6.44 0.72 12.12
CA ILE A 58 5.40 -0.32 12.23
C ILE A 58 4.15 0.15 13.01
N SER A 59 4.29 1.11 13.92
CA SER A 59 3.16 1.71 14.65
C SER A 59 2.17 2.46 13.75
N GLU A 60 2.58 2.82 12.54
CA GLU A 60 1.71 3.42 11.52
C GLU A 60 1.29 2.41 10.44
N ALA A 61 1.78 1.16 10.53
CA ALA A 61 1.42 0.12 9.58
C ALA A 61 -0.02 -0.36 9.85
N ILE A 62 -0.74 -0.67 8.77
CA ILE A 62 -2.12 -1.19 8.84
C ILE A 62 -2.11 -2.70 9.07
N ILE A 63 -1.05 -3.38 8.64
CA ILE A 63 -0.82 -4.81 8.81
C ILE A 63 0.68 -5.09 9.02
N THR A 64 0.97 -6.23 9.61
CA THR A 64 2.31 -6.78 9.76
C THR A 64 2.55 -7.90 8.75
N ILE A 65 3.69 -7.86 8.05
CA ILE A 65 4.18 -8.98 7.23
C ILE A 65 5.15 -9.80 8.09
N GLY A 66 5.01 -11.12 8.09
CA GLY A 66 5.70 -12.02 9.00
C GLY A 66 4.79 -12.52 10.13
N GLY A 67 5.32 -13.38 10.99
CA GLY A 67 4.58 -13.91 12.14
C GLY A 67 5.02 -15.34 12.48
N VAL A 68 4.12 -16.10 13.07
CA VAL A 68 4.31 -17.53 13.34
C VAL A 68 4.34 -18.31 12.03
N ASP A 69 5.41 -19.08 11.81
CA ASP A 69 5.61 -19.89 10.61
C ASP A 69 4.48 -20.90 10.41
N LEU A 70 3.75 -20.76 9.31
CA LEU A 70 2.63 -21.63 8.94
C LEU A 70 3.02 -23.10 8.78
N LYS A 71 4.29 -23.41 8.50
CA LYS A 71 4.77 -24.80 8.46
C LYS A 71 4.64 -25.50 9.81
N GLN A 72 4.66 -24.74 10.91
CA GLN A 72 4.53 -25.24 12.28
C GLN A 72 3.08 -25.28 12.77
N ILE A 73 2.12 -24.88 11.94
CA ILE A 73 0.68 -24.88 12.26
C ILE A 73 -0.03 -25.96 11.45
N ASP A 74 -0.94 -26.70 12.07
CA ASP A 74 -1.87 -27.58 11.34
C ASP A 74 -2.96 -26.72 10.69
N PRO A 75 -3.06 -26.69 9.35
CA PRO A 75 -4.00 -25.83 8.65
C PRO A 75 -5.49 -26.19 8.88
N LYS A 76 -5.79 -27.39 9.40
CA LYS A 76 -7.18 -27.83 9.65
C LYS A 76 -7.67 -27.50 11.05
N SER A 77 -6.75 -27.36 12.00
CA SER A 77 -7.08 -27.11 13.41
C SER A 77 -6.58 -25.77 13.93
N MET A 78 -5.61 -25.17 13.25
CA MET A 78 -4.80 -24.04 13.73
C MET A 78 -3.99 -24.35 15.00
N GLU A 79 -3.85 -25.63 15.36
CA GLU A 79 -3.01 -26.07 16.48
C GLU A 79 -1.53 -26.01 16.09
N SER A 80 -0.67 -25.69 17.05
CA SER A 80 0.77 -25.88 16.91
C SER A 80 1.10 -27.37 16.72
N LYS A 81 1.94 -27.64 15.73
CA LYS A 81 2.54 -28.97 15.52
C LYS A 81 3.60 -29.30 16.58
N LEU A 82 4.07 -28.31 17.33
CA LEU A 82 5.13 -28.45 18.34
C LEU A 82 4.57 -28.59 19.76
N ILE A 83 3.48 -27.89 20.07
CA ILE A 83 2.89 -27.85 21.41
C ILE A 83 1.41 -28.19 21.32
N LYS A 84 1.02 -29.32 21.92
CA LYS A 84 -0.38 -29.73 21.99
C LYS A 84 -1.20 -28.82 22.89
N GLY A 85 -2.41 -28.50 22.45
CA GLY A 85 -3.32 -27.57 23.12
C GLY A 85 -3.02 -26.09 22.88
N LEU A 86 -1.98 -25.74 22.12
CA LEU A 86 -1.67 -24.35 21.76
C LEU A 86 -2.17 -24.04 20.35
N PHE A 87 -2.95 -22.97 20.20
CA PHE A 87 -3.57 -22.56 18.94
C PHE A 87 -3.21 -21.11 18.58
N PHE A 88 -3.16 -20.81 17.29
CA PHE A 88 -2.86 -19.48 16.76
C PHE A 88 -3.93 -19.05 15.75
N ALA A 89 -4.29 -17.77 15.74
CA ALA A 89 -5.27 -17.23 14.81
C ALA A 89 -5.06 -15.73 14.60
N GLY A 90 -5.53 -15.22 13.46
CA GLY A 90 -5.38 -13.80 13.11
C GLY A 90 -3.97 -13.43 12.68
N GLU A 91 -3.67 -12.13 12.78
CA GLU A 91 -2.46 -11.48 12.26
C GLU A 91 -1.16 -11.92 12.95
N VAL A 92 -1.23 -12.69 14.04
CA VAL A 92 -0.03 -13.28 14.66
C VAL A 92 0.58 -14.39 13.79
N LEU A 93 -0.24 -15.00 12.92
CA LEU A 93 0.22 -15.95 11.91
C LEU A 93 0.94 -15.20 10.79
N ASP A 94 1.92 -15.85 10.16
CA ASP A 94 2.57 -15.34 8.94
C ASP A 94 1.61 -15.40 7.74
N ILE A 95 0.56 -14.57 7.79
CA ILE A 95 -0.50 -14.41 6.80
C ILE A 95 -0.76 -12.92 6.66
N ASP A 96 -0.49 -12.40 5.48
CA ASP A 96 -0.87 -11.05 5.08
C ASP A 96 -1.60 -11.06 3.74
N GLY A 97 -2.46 -10.05 3.56
CA GLY A 97 -3.19 -9.83 2.32
C GLY A 97 -3.26 -8.36 1.96
N TYR A 98 -3.62 -8.08 0.70
CA TYR A 98 -3.86 -6.71 0.24
C TYR A 98 -4.99 -6.04 1.02
N THR A 99 -5.09 -4.71 0.91
CA THR A 99 -6.25 -3.96 1.39
C THR A 99 -7.51 -4.39 0.67
N GLY A 100 -8.66 -4.39 1.36
CA GLY A 100 -9.94 -4.83 0.79
C GLY A 100 -10.68 -5.89 1.61
N GLY A 101 -10.30 -6.09 2.88
CA GLY A 101 -10.98 -7.01 3.80
C GLY A 101 -10.36 -8.41 3.92
N PHE A 102 -9.31 -8.71 3.16
CA PHE A 102 -8.65 -10.02 3.16
C PHE A 102 -8.06 -10.40 4.53
N ASN A 103 -7.40 -9.46 5.21
CA ASN A 103 -6.83 -9.70 6.54
C ASN A 103 -7.92 -9.97 7.60
N LEU A 104 -9.05 -9.24 7.53
CA LEU A 104 -10.20 -9.51 8.40
C LEU A 104 -10.79 -10.90 8.12
N GLN A 105 -10.94 -11.26 6.84
CA GLN A 105 -11.42 -12.59 6.46
C GLN A 105 -10.49 -13.71 6.96
N ALA A 106 -9.17 -13.52 6.86
CA ALA A 106 -8.18 -14.45 7.40
C ALA A 106 -8.31 -14.56 8.93
N ALA A 107 -8.45 -13.44 9.64
CA ALA A 107 -8.65 -13.43 11.09
C ALA A 107 -9.92 -14.17 11.52
N PHE A 108 -11.05 -13.92 10.85
CA PHE A 108 -12.30 -14.61 11.18
C PHE A 108 -12.25 -16.11 10.85
N SER A 109 -11.68 -16.47 9.71
CA SER A 109 -11.59 -17.88 9.27
C SER A 109 -10.69 -18.69 10.20
N THR A 110 -9.49 -18.18 10.49
CA THR A 110 -8.54 -18.84 11.40
C THR A 110 -9.05 -18.86 12.83
N GLY A 111 -9.67 -17.77 13.30
CA GLY A 111 -10.27 -17.69 14.63
C GLY A 111 -11.39 -18.71 14.84
N TYR A 112 -12.28 -18.87 13.85
CA TYR A 112 -13.34 -19.88 13.90
C TYR A 112 -12.77 -21.31 13.97
N VAL A 113 -11.80 -21.64 13.11
CA VAL A 113 -11.19 -22.97 13.07
C VAL A 113 -10.44 -23.28 14.37
N ALA A 114 -9.62 -22.34 14.86
CA ALA A 114 -8.88 -22.46 16.11
C ALA A 114 -9.82 -22.66 17.30
N GLY A 115 -10.82 -21.79 17.45
CA GLY A 115 -11.76 -21.84 18.56
C GLY A 115 -12.58 -23.14 18.60
N ARG A 116 -13.05 -23.61 17.44
CA ARG A 116 -13.79 -24.88 17.35
C ARG A 116 -12.94 -26.08 17.76
N ASN A 117 -11.68 -26.14 17.31
CA ASN A 117 -10.80 -27.26 17.63
C ASN A 117 -10.31 -27.19 19.08
N ALA A 118 -9.99 -26.01 19.60
CA ALA A 118 -9.60 -25.82 21.00
C ALA A 118 -10.68 -26.28 21.99
N ALA A 119 -11.96 -26.06 21.68
CA ALA A 119 -13.07 -26.51 22.52
C ALA A 119 -13.29 -28.04 22.50
N LEU A 120 -12.88 -28.72 21.42
CA LEU A 120 -13.06 -30.17 21.24
C LEU A 120 -11.83 -30.98 21.69
N SER A 121 -10.66 -30.35 21.75
CA SER A 121 -9.45 -30.91 22.32
C SER A 121 -9.60 -31.02 23.84
N LYS A 122 -9.86 -32.24 24.33
CA LYS A 122 -9.81 -32.58 25.76
C LYS A 122 -8.39 -32.86 26.19
#